data_AF-A0A2E9I6V7-F1
#
_entry.id   AF-A0A2E9I6V7-F1
#
_cell.length_a   1.000
_cell.length_b   1.000
_cell.length_c   1.000
_cell.angle_alpha   90.00
_cell.angle_beta   90.00
_cell.angle_gamma   90.00
#
_symmetry.space_group_name_H-M   'P 1'
#
loop_
_entity.id
_entity.type
_entity.pdbx_description
1 polymer ?
#
loop_
_entity_poly.entity_id
_entity_poly.type
_entity_poly.pdbx_seq_one_letter_code
_entity_poly.pdbx_strand_id
1 'polypeptide(L)'
;MPHDIVNGNIGHHHHPHDHNHPHDHDHLHSHLKPEDQAAELQVLATQFIDGFVQAADKASYLRLAGVPFERPGAGSDTALKLVDVELKTEWQVGTASPSFGSRELSYLPFPGEMVRERVNMALVYVSMDEKSLLDIRQFLKDRMDGQGG
;
A
#
# COMPACT_ATOMS: atom_id res chain seq x y z
N MET A 1 -4.38 34.84 -77.94
CA MET A 1 -5.85 34.75 -77.94
C MET A 1 -6.27 34.21 -76.58
N PRO A 2 -7.15 34.91 -75.84
CA PRO A 2 -7.50 34.65 -74.45
C PRO A 2 -8.64 33.64 -74.32
N HIS A 3 -8.79 33.03 -73.15
CA HIS A 3 -10.09 32.53 -72.70
C HIS A 3 -10.38 33.06 -71.30
N ASP A 4 -11.44 33.85 -71.23
CA ASP A 4 -12.05 34.44 -70.05
C ASP A 4 -12.78 33.41 -69.18
N ILE A 5 -12.91 33.81 -67.92
CA ILE A 5 -13.53 33.16 -66.76
C ILE A 5 -15.07 33.24 -66.83
N VAL A 6 -15.79 32.19 -66.40
CA VAL A 6 -17.14 32.32 -65.81
C VAL A 6 -17.34 31.40 -64.60
N ASN A 7 -17.30 32.04 -63.43
CA ASN A 7 -18.06 31.87 -62.18
C ASN A 7 -18.84 30.59 -61.84
N GLY A 8 -18.52 30.07 -60.65
CA GLY A 8 -19.46 29.48 -59.70
C GLY A 8 -19.01 29.78 -58.26
N ASN A 9 -19.65 30.75 -57.59
CA ASN A 9 -19.44 31.11 -56.18
C ASN A 9 -20.05 30.03 -55.25
N ILE A 10 -19.40 29.75 -54.11
CA ILE A 10 -19.97 29.67 -52.75
C ILE A 10 -18.78 29.78 -51.76
N GLY A 11 -18.84 30.77 -50.87
CA GLY A 11 -17.77 31.09 -49.92
C GLY A 11 -17.59 30.06 -48.81
N HIS A 12 -16.53 30.22 -48.01
CA HIS A 12 -16.59 30.34 -46.54
C HIS A 12 -15.24 30.13 -45.78
N HIS A 13 -14.96 31.08 -44.88
CA HIS A 13 -14.36 30.93 -43.53
C HIS A 13 -12.83 30.85 -43.31
N HIS A 14 -12.32 31.94 -42.69
CA HIS A 14 -11.50 32.02 -41.46
C HIS A 14 -10.44 30.94 -41.19
N HIS A 15 -9.17 31.37 -41.13
CA HIS A 15 -8.13 30.75 -40.30
C HIS A 15 -8.54 30.77 -38.81
N PRO A 16 -8.17 29.73 -38.04
CA PRO A 16 -6.97 29.89 -37.21
C PRO A 16 -6.11 28.63 -37.05
N HIS A 17 -4.90 28.90 -36.55
CA HIS A 17 -3.82 28.02 -36.17
C HIS A 17 -4.25 26.73 -35.46
N ASP A 18 -3.86 25.59 -36.04
CA ASP A 18 -3.87 24.28 -35.39
C ASP A 18 -2.60 24.15 -34.55
N HIS A 19 -2.69 24.51 -33.27
CA HIS A 19 -1.74 24.07 -32.27
C HIS A 19 -2.13 22.65 -31.88
N ASN A 20 -1.40 21.66 -32.41
CA ASN A 20 -1.40 20.29 -31.93
C ASN A 20 -0.86 20.27 -30.48
N HIS A 21 -1.71 20.61 -29.52
CA HIS A 21 -1.50 20.30 -28.12
C HIS A 21 -1.84 18.82 -27.95
N PRO A 22 -0.88 17.95 -27.55
CA PRO A 22 -1.24 16.62 -27.11
C PRO A 22 -2.20 16.77 -25.93
N HIS A 23 -3.39 16.23 -26.15
CA HIS A 23 -4.46 16.12 -25.18
C HIS A 23 -4.00 15.36 -23.95
N ASP A 24 -4.64 15.75 -22.86
CA ASP A 24 -4.85 14.97 -21.67
C ASP A 24 -3.57 14.63 -20.90
N HIS A 25 -3.38 15.44 -19.85
CA HIS A 25 -2.97 14.91 -18.57
C HIS A 25 -3.95 13.81 -18.16
N ASP A 26 -3.78 12.64 -18.77
CA ASP A 26 -4.27 11.38 -18.28
C ASP A 26 -3.70 11.27 -16.88
N HIS A 27 -4.60 11.53 -15.93
CA HIS A 27 -4.29 11.55 -14.52
C HIS A 27 -3.59 10.23 -14.22
N LEU A 28 -2.33 10.32 -13.75
CA LEU A 28 -1.50 9.20 -13.31
C LEU A 28 -2.13 8.56 -12.06
N HIS A 29 -3.34 8.01 -12.19
CA HIS A 29 -3.94 7.10 -11.27
C HIS A 29 -3.27 5.75 -11.51
N SER A 30 -2.06 5.65 -10.97
CA SER A 30 -1.28 4.43 -10.92
C SER A 30 -2.03 3.42 -10.05
N HIS A 31 -3.00 2.72 -10.63
CA HIS A 31 -3.46 1.44 -10.08
C HIS A 31 -2.30 0.45 -10.24
N LEU A 32 -1.34 0.53 -9.32
CA LEU A 32 -0.34 -0.49 -9.12
C LEU A 32 -1.07 -1.83 -9.06
N LYS A 33 -0.54 -2.85 -9.75
CA LYS A 33 -1.14 -4.18 -9.68
C LYS A 33 -1.08 -4.67 -8.23
N PRO A 34 -2.02 -5.52 -7.79
CA PRO A 34 -2.03 -5.99 -6.39
C PRO A 34 -0.69 -6.56 -5.91
N GLU A 35 0.06 -7.22 -6.79
CA GLU A 35 1.40 -7.71 -6.52
C GLU A 35 2.42 -6.59 -6.22
N ASP A 36 2.33 -5.47 -6.93
CA ASP A 36 3.22 -4.32 -6.77
C ASP A 36 2.91 -3.58 -5.45
N GLN A 37 1.63 -3.47 -5.10
CA GLN A 37 1.20 -2.88 -3.83
C GLN A 37 1.68 -3.69 -2.61
N ALA A 38 1.61 -5.02 -2.70
CA ALA A 38 2.09 -5.88 -1.62
C ALA A 38 3.61 -5.77 -1.44
N ALA A 39 4.37 -5.67 -2.53
CA ALA A 39 5.82 -5.46 -2.49
C ALA A 39 6.19 -4.09 -1.90
N GLU A 40 5.49 -3.04 -2.30
CA GLU A 40 5.66 -1.69 -1.73
C GLU A 40 5.35 -1.67 -0.23
N LEU A 41 4.23 -2.28 0.17
CA LEU A 41 3.84 -2.36 1.57
C LEU A 41 4.87 -3.11 2.43
N GLN A 42 5.50 -4.15 1.87
CA GLN A 42 6.59 -4.86 2.54
C GLN A 42 7.81 -3.97 2.75
N VAL A 43 8.18 -3.15 1.76
CA VAL A 43 9.29 -2.19 1.88
C VAL A 43 8.97 -1.13 2.92
N LEU A 44 7.76 -0.54 2.88
CA LEU A 44 7.31 0.45 3.86
C LEU A 44 7.31 -0.09 5.28
N ALA A 45 6.79 -1.30 5.49
CA ALA A 45 6.80 -1.95 6.80
C ALA A 45 8.22 -2.18 7.31
N THR A 46 9.14 -2.61 6.44
CA THR A 46 10.56 -2.81 6.79
C THR A 46 11.20 -1.49 7.23
N GLN A 47 11.03 -0.42 6.46
CA GLN A 47 11.58 0.90 6.81
C GLN A 47 10.94 1.48 8.08
N PHE A 48 9.63 1.26 8.28
CA PHE A 48 8.96 1.67 9.50
C PHE A 48 9.57 0.99 10.73
N ILE A 49 9.79 -0.33 10.66
CA ILE A 49 10.36 -1.12 11.74
C ILE A 49 11.79 -0.66 12.03
N ASP A 50 12.62 -0.49 10.99
CA ASP A 50 14.01 -0.03 11.13
C ASP A 50 14.05 1.35 11.80
N GLY A 51 13.22 2.29 11.33
CA GLY A 51 13.11 3.63 11.90
C GLY A 51 12.62 3.60 13.35
N PHE A 52 11.63 2.77 13.67
CA PHE A 52 11.14 2.59 15.03
C PHE A 52 12.24 2.05 15.95
N VAL A 53 12.97 1.01 15.53
CA VAL A 53 14.07 0.40 16.30
C VAL A 53 15.19 1.41 16.54
N GLN A 54 15.50 2.26 15.57
CA GLN A 54 16.57 3.28 15.68
C GLN A 54 16.15 4.57 16.41
N ALA A 55 14.86 4.90 16.47
CA ALA A 55 14.39 6.15 17.06
C ALA A 55 14.81 6.32 18.52
N ALA A 56 15.36 7.48 18.90
CA ALA A 56 15.72 7.76 20.29
C ALA A 56 14.50 7.88 21.20
N ASP A 57 13.38 8.41 20.67
CA ASP A 57 12.08 8.47 21.32
C ASP A 57 11.04 7.71 20.49
N LYS A 58 10.65 6.54 20.99
CA LYS A 58 9.68 5.64 20.33
C LYS A 58 8.29 6.27 20.25
N ALA A 59 7.84 6.96 21.31
CA ALA A 59 6.51 7.54 21.33
C ALA A 59 6.42 8.71 20.35
N SER A 60 7.45 9.56 20.29
CA SER A 60 7.52 10.65 19.32
C SER A 60 7.58 10.12 17.88
N TYR A 61 8.32 9.05 17.62
CA TYR A 61 8.34 8.40 16.30
C TYR A 61 6.95 7.93 15.87
N LEU A 62 6.23 7.23 16.75
CA LEU A 62 4.86 6.77 16.47
C LEU A 62 3.91 7.94 16.17
N ARG A 63 4.01 9.05 16.92
CA ARG A 63 3.22 10.27 16.67
C ARG A 63 3.54 10.89 15.32
N LEU A 64 4.83 11.00 14.97
CA LEU A 64 5.27 11.53 13.67
C LEU A 64 4.77 10.66 12.51
N ALA A 65 4.77 9.34 12.69
CA ALA A 65 4.22 8.40 11.74
C ALA A 65 2.68 8.39 11.69
N GLY A 66 2.02 9.16 12.56
CA GLY A 66 0.56 9.26 12.65
C GLY A 66 -0.12 8.00 13.19
N VAL A 67 0.57 7.22 14.02
CA VAL A 67 -0.05 6.12 14.75
C VAL A 67 -1.00 6.69 15.80
N PRO A 68 -2.29 6.33 15.79
CA PRO A 68 -3.24 6.80 16.79
C PRO A 68 -2.94 6.14 18.15
N PHE A 69 -2.89 6.93 19.22
CA PHE A 69 -2.72 6.38 20.58
C PHE A 69 -4.04 5.92 21.18
N GLU A 70 -5.15 6.33 20.59
CA GLU A 70 -6.50 5.88 20.91
C GLU A 70 -7.25 5.56 19.62
N ARG A 71 -7.99 4.46 19.61
CA ARG A 71 -8.81 4.04 18.45
C ARG A 71 -10.15 3.45 18.92
N PRO A 72 -11.19 3.45 18.08
CA PRO A 72 -12.42 2.73 18.38
C PRO A 72 -12.17 1.22 18.55
N GLY A 73 -12.76 0.62 19.59
CA GLY A 73 -12.85 -0.84 19.74
C GLY A 73 -13.99 -1.43 18.92
N ALA A 74 -14.15 -2.76 18.96
CA ALA A 74 -15.13 -3.48 18.14
C ALA A 74 -16.58 -3.04 18.41
N GLY A 75 -16.87 -2.55 19.62
CA GLY A 75 -18.21 -2.14 20.06
C GLY A 75 -18.50 -0.64 20.01
N SER A 76 -17.68 0.18 19.33
CA SER A 76 -17.74 1.65 19.20
C SER A 76 -17.75 2.51 20.48
N ASP A 77 -18.19 1.99 21.62
CA ASP A 77 -18.38 2.75 22.86
C ASP A 77 -17.12 2.83 23.74
N THR A 78 -16.12 2.00 23.45
CA THR A 78 -14.87 1.95 24.23
C THR A 78 -13.67 2.26 23.34
N ALA A 79 -12.92 3.30 23.71
CA ALA A 79 -11.65 3.61 23.09
C ALA A 79 -10.59 2.62 23.58
N LEU A 80 -9.89 1.98 22.64
CA LEU A 80 -8.70 1.20 22.93
C LEU A 80 -7.49 2.12 22.99
N LYS A 81 -6.63 1.92 23.99
CA LYS A 81 -5.41 2.68 24.19
C LYS A 81 -4.19 1.89 23.74
N LEU A 82 -3.31 2.52 22.98
CA LEU A 82 -2.03 1.94 22.62
C LEU A 82 -1.16 1.81 23.88
N VAL A 83 -0.78 0.59 24.22
CA VAL A 83 0.01 0.31 25.43
C VAL A 83 1.35 -0.35 25.13
N ASP A 84 1.48 -1.02 23.99
CA ASP A 84 2.70 -1.73 23.63
C ASP A 84 2.92 -1.79 22.12
N VAL A 85 4.17 -2.04 21.72
CA VAL A 85 4.58 -2.33 20.35
C VAL A 85 5.34 -3.65 20.35
N GLU A 86 4.78 -4.66 19.70
CA GLU A 86 5.34 -6.00 19.65
C GLU A 86 6.15 -6.19 18.37
N LEU A 87 7.40 -6.66 18.49
CA LEU A 87 8.22 -7.11 17.36
C LEU A 87 8.40 -8.62 17.42
N LYS A 88 8.19 -9.31 16.30
CA LYS A 88 8.43 -10.75 16.17
C LYS A 88 9.41 -11.01 15.03
N THR A 89 10.49 -11.69 15.36
CA THR A 89 11.41 -12.22 14.36
C THR A 89 11.02 -13.65 14.02
N GLU A 90 10.84 -13.92 12.73
CA GLU A 90 10.40 -15.20 12.20
C GLU A 90 11.33 -15.66 11.08
N TRP A 91 11.55 -16.98 11.00
CA TRP A 91 12.27 -17.61 9.89
C TRP A 91 11.38 -18.70 9.29
N GLN A 92 11.09 -18.58 8.00
CA GLN A 92 10.40 -19.64 7.29
C GLN A 92 11.41 -20.68 6.80
N VAL A 93 11.31 -21.89 7.33
CA VAL A 93 12.27 -22.98 7.05
C VAL A 93 11.80 -23.96 5.96
N GLY A 94 10.56 -23.82 5.48
CA GLY A 94 10.00 -24.68 4.43
C GLY A 94 8.52 -24.41 4.17
N THR A 95 7.94 -25.21 3.27
CA THR A 95 6.50 -25.25 2.99
C THR A 95 5.95 -26.66 3.18
N ALA A 96 4.66 -26.76 3.48
CA ALA A 96 3.94 -28.00 3.51
C ALA A 96 2.66 -27.86 2.68
N SER A 97 2.36 -28.84 1.83
CA SER A 97 1.14 -28.88 1.02
C SER A 97 0.39 -30.20 1.23
N PRO A 98 -0.96 -30.21 1.21
CA PRO A 98 -1.73 -31.44 1.28
C PRO A 98 -1.35 -32.41 0.16
N SER A 99 -1.14 -33.67 0.50
CA SER A 99 -0.94 -34.73 -0.48
C SER A 99 -2.27 -35.12 -1.13
N PHE A 100 -2.28 -35.32 -2.44
CA PHE A 100 -3.49 -35.71 -3.15
C PHE A 100 -3.95 -37.11 -2.71
N GLY A 101 -5.19 -37.23 -2.22
CA GLY A 101 -5.80 -38.51 -1.86
C GLY A 101 -5.30 -39.15 -0.55
N SER A 102 -4.52 -38.45 0.27
CA SER A 102 -4.08 -38.95 1.57
C SER A 102 -4.18 -37.88 2.67
N ARG A 103 -4.07 -38.31 3.94
CA ARG A 103 -4.01 -37.41 5.11
C ARG A 103 -2.58 -37.00 5.46
N GLU A 104 -1.66 -37.11 4.51
CA GLU A 104 -0.26 -36.76 4.68
C GLU A 104 0.06 -35.39 4.07
N LEU A 105 1.16 -34.79 4.52
CA LEU A 105 1.68 -33.54 4.00
C LEU A 105 2.95 -33.81 3.20
N SER A 106 3.06 -33.19 2.02
CA SER A 106 4.33 -33.07 1.32
C SER A 106 5.10 -31.90 1.90
N TYR A 107 6.27 -32.17 2.49
CA TYR A 107 7.13 -31.15 3.10
C TYR A 107 8.32 -30.81 2.19
N LEU A 108 8.51 -29.52 1.93
CA LEU A 108 9.57 -28.97 1.11
C LEU A 108 10.40 -28.00 1.96
N PRO A 109 11.55 -28.45 2.52
CA PRO A 109 12.43 -27.56 3.25
C PRO A 109 13.03 -26.53 2.28
N PHE A 110 13.20 -25.30 2.75
CA PHE A 110 13.91 -24.29 1.98
C PHE A 110 15.42 -24.54 2.05
N PRO A 111 16.17 -24.30 0.95
CA PRO A 111 17.61 -24.18 1.02
C PRO A 111 18.01 -23.16 2.08
N GLY A 112 19.12 -23.39 2.81
CA GLY A 112 19.55 -22.49 3.89
C GLY A 112 19.65 -21.02 3.47
N GLU A 113 20.16 -20.78 2.26
CA GLU A 113 20.29 -19.43 1.66
C GLU A 113 18.94 -18.74 1.38
N MET A 114 17.85 -19.50 1.35
CA MET A 114 16.48 -18.99 1.17
C MET A 114 15.76 -18.75 2.50
N VAL A 115 16.28 -19.25 3.62
CA VAL A 115 15.74 -18.98 4.95
C VAL A 115 16.15 -17.57 5.36
N ARG A 116 15.21 -16.63 5.19
CA ARG A 116 15.43 -15.23 5.53
C ARG A 116 14.69 -14.86 6.79
N GLU A 117 15.32 -13.98 7.56
CA GLU A 117 14.70 -13.31 8.69
C GLU A 117 13.54 -12.43 8.21
N ARG A 118 12.41 -12.50 8.91
CA ARG A 118 11.25 -11.64 8.72
C ARG A 118 10.90 -11.03 10.06
N VAL A 119 10.99 -9.71 10.14
CA VAL A 119 10.55 -8.97 11.32
C VAL A 119 9.15 -8.45 11.06
N ASN A 120 8.20 -8.88 11.90
CA ASN A 120 6.84 -8.35 11.93
C ASN A 120 6.69 -7.42 13.13
N MET A 121 5.77 -6.46 13.02
CA MET A 121 5.44 -5.54 14.10
C MET A 121 3.93 -5.43 14.26
N ALA A 122 3.47 -5.37 15.51
CA ALA A 122 2.07 -5.11 15.85
C ALA A 122 1.96 -4.01 16.92
N LEU A 123 0.95 -3.17 16.78
CA LEU A 123 0.55 -2.18 17.76
C LEU A 123 -0.50 -2.80 18.68
N VAL A 124 -0.25 -2.81 19.99
CA VAL A 124 -1.09 -3.47 20.98
C VAL A 124 -1.99 -2.45 21.65
N TYR A 125 -3.29 -2.56 21.37
CA TYR A 125 -4.32 -1.71 21.95
C TYR A 125 -5.13 -2.48 22.99
N VAL A 126 -5.48 -1.82 24.10
CA VAL A 126 -6.29 -2.41 25.16
C VAL A 126 -7.37 -1.46 25.68
N SER A 127 -8.47 -2.04 26.13
CA SER A 127 -9.42 -1.45 27.05
C SER A 127 -9.58 -2.36 28.27
N MET A 128 -10.61 -2.12 29.09
CA MET A 128 -10.95 -3.03 30.19
C MET A 128 -11.39 -4.41 29.71
N ASP A 129 -12.01 -4.48 28.52
CA ASP A 129 -12.71 -5.68 28.04
C ASP A 129 -12.15 -6.23 26.72
N GLU A 130 -11.26 -5.49 26.06
CA GLU A 130 -10.74 -5.83 24.73
C GLU A 130 -9.21 -5.68 24.67
N LYS A 131 -8.54 -6.65 24.03
CA LYS A 131 -7.18 -6.52 23.55
C LYS A 131 -7.18 -6.73 22.04
N SER A 132 -6.61 -5.78 21.30
CA SER A 132 -6.55 -5.79 19.85
C SER A 132 -5.12 -5.58 19.38
N LEU A 133 -4.70 -6.36 18.38
CA LEU A 133 -3.40 -6.22 17.73
C LEU A 133 -3.63 -5.68 16.33
N LEU A 134 -2.96 -4.57 16.00
CA LEU A 134 -2.94 -4.01 14.66
C LEU A 134 -1.59 -4.29 14.02
N ASP A 135 -1.55 -5.15 13.00
CA ASP A 135 -0.36 -5.41 12.19
C ASP A 135 0.09 -4.10 11.50
N ILE A 136 1.38 -3.82 11.52
CA ILE A 136 1.91 -2.58 10.95
C ILE A 136 1.62 -2.44 9.45
N ARG A 137 1.58 -3.54 8.70
CA ARG A 137 1.23 -3.53 7.28
C ARG A 137 -0.23 -3.13 7.10
N GLN A 138 -1.13 -3.61 7.96
CA GLN A 138 -2.53 -3.19 7.92
C GLN A 138 -2.65 -1.68 8.20
N PHE A 139 -1.96 -1.18 9.23
CA PHE A 139 -1.93 0.25 9.54
C PHE A 139 -1.43 1.10 8.35
N LEU A 140 -0.31 0.69 7.74
CA LEU A 140 0.28 1.41 6.61
C LEU A 140 -0.64 1.38 5.39
N LYS A 141 -1.27 0.22 5.12
CA LYS A 141 -2.27 0.07 4.06
C LYS A 141 -3.46 1.01 4.28
N ASP A 142 -4.05 1.00 5.48
CA ASP A 142 -5.20 1.85 5.80
C ASP A 142 -4.86 3.34 5.63
N ARG A 143 -3.62 3.74 5.96
CA ARG A 143 -3.14 5.11 5.75
C ARG A 143 -2.97 5.45 4.27
N MET A 144 -2.42 4.55 3.46
CA MET A 144 -2.30 4.75 2.02
C MET A 144 -3.68 4.89 1.37
N ASP A 145 -4.63 4.06 1.79
CA ASP A 145 -6.02 4.09 1.30
C ASP A 145 -6.74 5.38 1.76
N GLY A 146 -6.47 5.86 2.97
CA GLY A 146 -7.08 7.07 3.54
C GLY A 146 -6.47 8.41 3.12
N GLN A 147 -5.25 8.43 2.55
CA GLN A 147 -4.61 9.65 2.03
C GLN A 147 -5.01 10.00 0.59
N GLY A 148 -5.82 9.15 -0.06
CA GLY A 148 -6.30 9.32 -1.44
C GLY A 148 -7.73 9.88 -1.57
N GLY A 149 -8.30 10.46 -0.51
CA GLY A 149 -9.65 11.05 -0.48
C GLY A 149 -9.67 12.57 -0.43
#